data_AF-A0A929APX6-F1
#
_entry.id   AF-A0A929APX6-F1
#
_cell.length_a   1.000
_cell.length_b   1.000
_cell.length_c   1.000
_cell.angle_alpha   90.00
_cell.angle_beta   90.00
_cell.angle_gamma   90.00
#
_symmetry.space_group_name_H-M   'P 1'
#
loop_
_entity.id
_entity.type
_entity.pdbx_description
1 polymer ?
#
loop_
_entity_poly.entity_id
_entity_poly.type
_entity_poly.pdbx_seq_one_letter_code
_entity_poly.pdbx_strand_id
1 'polypeptide(L)'
;MSLPLILNRRKFLKVLGLTLLAAPLPAVAKTNPLVRSLLKPQRLKAGDTVGLISPAGRVDRETIDQFTQVIAKLGLKVKLGTHSLDQYGYLAGQDADRAADVNAMFADTSVQALFALGGGWGCNRILPLLDYDLIRRNPKIIMGFSDVTSMLYLYSFKTLELSGSSYS
;
A
#
# COMPACT_ATOMS: atom_id res chain seq x y z
N MET A 1 -55.64 -38.44 26.27
CA MET A 1 -55.36 -38.42 24.81
C MET A 1 -56.28 -37.38 24.19
N SER A 2 -55.76 -36.19 23.88
CA SER A 2 -56.45 -35.11 23.14
C SER A 2 -55.39 -34.28 22.41
N LEU A 3 -55.59 -34.02 21.11
CA LEU A 3 -54.61 -33.56 20.10
C LEU A 3 -53.81 -32.26 20.43
N PRO A 4 -52.61 -32.08 19.86
CA PRO A 4 -51.85 -30.82 19.94
C PRO A 4 -52.47 -29.72 19.07
N LEU A 5 -52.53 -28.49 19.60
CA LEU A 5 -52.92 -27.28 18.87
C LEU A 5 -51.94 -27.03 17.71
N ILE A 6 -52.38 -27.23 16.46
CA ILE A 6 -51.62 -26.82 15.27
C ILE A 6 -51.76 -25.30 15.12
N LEU A 7 -50.66 -24.58 15.36
CA LEU A 7 -50.60 -23.13 15.22
C LEU A 7 -50.49 -22.77 13.72
N ASN A 8 -51.51 -22.09 13.18
CA ASN A 8 -51.50 -21.66 11.77
C ASN A 8 -50.63 -20.40 11.57
N ARG A 9 -49.86 -20.33 10.48
CA ARG A 9 -49.03 -19.21 10.01
C ARG A 9 -49.68 -17.82 10.19
N ARG A 10 -50.99 -17.71 9.97
CA ARG A 10 -51.72 -16.42 10.15
C ARG A 10 -51.83 -15.97 11.62
N LYS A 11 -51.87 -16.91 12.57
CA LYS A 11 -51.84 -16.59 14.01
C LYS A 11 -50.41 -16.24 14.47
N PHE A 12 -49.40 -16.92 13.94
CA PHE A 12 -47.98 -16.63 14.23
C PHE A 12 -47.57 -15.19 13.83
N LEU A 13 -47.94 -14.76 12.62
CA LEU A 13 -47.63 -13.40 12.14
C LEU A 13 -48.32 -12.28 12.97
N LYS A 14 -49.51 -12.55 13.50
CA LYS A 14 -50.21 -11.59 14.38
C LYS A 14 -49.53 -11.45 15.75
N VAL A 15 -48.98 -12.54 16.28
CA VAL A 15 -48.25 -12.52 17.56
C VAL A 15 -46.90 -11.82 17.42
N LEU A 16 -46.16 -12.06 16.33
CA LEU A 16 -44.86 -11.43 16.08
C LEU A 16 -44.98 -9.90 15.90
N GLY A 17 -46.06 -9.43 15.27
CA GLY A 17 -46.30 -8.02 15.03
C GLY A 17 -46.58 -7.19 16.29
N LEU A 18 -47.15 -7.80 17.35
CA LEU A 18 -47.42 -7.08 18.60
C LEU A 18 -46.20 -6.98 19.53
N THR A 19 -45.25 -7.91 19.46
CA THR A 19 -44.05 -7.88 20.31
C THR A 19 -42.96 -6.92 19.84
N LEU A 20 -42.94 -6.57 18.55
CA LEU A 20 -41.89 -5.70 17.97
C LEU A 20 -42.12 -4.19 18.21
N LEU A 21 -43.33 -3.75 18.59
CA LEU A 21 -43.60 -2.32 18.80
C LEU A 21 -43.12 -1.76 20.16
N ALA A 22 -42.73 -2.61 21.11
CA ALA A 22 -42.39 -2.18 22.47
C ALA A 22 -40.90 -2.24 22.81
N ALA A 23 -40.04 -2.73 21.90
CA ALA A 23 -38.60 -2.71 22.11
C ALA A 23 -38.04 -1.34 21.71
N PRO A 24 -37.33 -0.60 22.59
CA PRO A 24 -36.61 0.58 22.17
C PRO A 24 -35.60 0.15 21.12
N LEU A 25 -35.73 0.67 19.90
CA LEU A 25 -34.72 0.46 18.86
C LEU A 25 -33.39 0.97 19.43
N PRO A 26 -32.31 0.15 19.42
CA PRO A 26 -31.01 0.66 19.80
C PRO A 26 -30.72 1.84 18.87
N ALA A 27 -30.43 3.00 19.45
CA ALA A 27 -30.02 4.16 18.68
C ALA A 27 -28.86 3.72 17.79
N VAL A 28 -29.06 3.77 16.47
CA VAL A 28 -27.99 3.52 15.51
C VAL A 28 -26.96 4.60 15.78
N ALA A 29 -25.88 4.23 16.46
CA ALA A 29 -24.76 5.13 16.69
C ALA A 29 -24.35 5.68 15.33
N LYS A 30 -24.29 7.01 15.20
CA LYS A 30 -23.74 7.65 14.00
C LYS A 30 -22.31 7.15 13.86
N THR A 31 -22.07 6.19 12.98
CA THR A 31 -20.72 5.82 12.59
C THR A 31 -20.17 7.02 11.87
N ASN A 32 -19.27 7.75 12.52
CA ASN A 32 -18.47 8.74 11.83
C ASN A 32 -17.69 7.93 10.78
N PRO A 33 -17.92 8.12 9.47
CA PRO A 33 -17.16 7.37 8.49
C PRO A 33 -15.68 7.66 8.77
N LEU A 34 -14.87 6.61 8.92
CA LEU A 34 -13.43 6.76 9.07
C LEU A 34 -12.95 7.53 7.83
N VAL A 35 -12.76 8.84 7.96
CA VAL A 35 -12.22 9.66 6.88
C VAL A 35 -10.74 9.31 6.85
N ARG A 36 -10.36 8.40 5.96
CA ARG A 36 -8.94 8.10 5.77
C ARG A 36 -8.28 9.34 5.14
N SER A 37 -7.43 10.05 5.87
CA SER A 37 -6.60 11.10 5.28
C SER A 37 -5.51 10.40 4.46
N LEU A 38 -5.52 10.65 3.16
CA LEU A 38 -4.48 10.13 2.27
C LEU A 38 -3.21 10.96 2.46
N LEU A 39 -2.14 10.34 2.94
CA LEU A 39 -0.81 10.95 2.92
C LEU A 39 -0.38 11.08 1.45
N LYS A 40 -0.37 12.32 0.95
CA LYS A 40 0.03 12.62 -0.42
C LYS A 40 1.49 13.06 -0.43
N PRO A 41 2.37 12.37 -1.19
CA PRO A 41 3.75 12.82 -1.33
C PRO A 41 3.81 14.17 -2.08
N GLN A 42 4.90 14.90 -1.87
CA GLN A 42 5.14 16.16 -2.57
C GLN A 42 5.31 15.94 -4.08
N ARG A 43 4.86 16.91 -4.87
CA ARG A 43 5.05 16.89 -6.33
C ARG A 43 6.53 17.11 -6.67
N LEU A 44 7.05 16.32 -7.61
CA LEU A 44 8.41 16.49 -8.15
C LEU A 44 8.58 17.83 -8.88
N LYS A 45 9.77 18.41 -8.73
CA LYS A 45 10.24 19.65 -9.36
C LYS A 45 11.63 19.44 -9.96
N ALA A 46 12.00 20.28 -10.92
CA ALA A 46 13.36 20.26 -11.46
C ALA A 46 14.39 20.48 -10.33
N GLY A 47 15.46 19.70 -10.35
CA GLY A 47 16.50 19.64 -9.31
C GLY A 47 16.31 18.52 -8.29
N ASP A 48 15.10 17.96 -8.16
CA ASP A 48 14.79 16.87 -7.24
C ASP A 48 15.54 15.58 -7.62
N THR A 49 15.78 14.73 -6.62
CA THR A 49 16.43 13.43 -6.78
C THR A 49 15.40 12.32 -6.72
N VAL A 50 15.51 11.38 -7.66
CA VAL A 50 14.72 10.16 -7.69
C VAL A 50 15.62 8.97 -7.42
N GLY A 51 15.21 8.10 -6.50
CA GLY A 51 15.84 6.84 -6.20
C GLY A 51 15.47 5.80 -7.25
N LEU A 52 16.44 5.04 -7.72
CA LEU A 52 16.24 3.97 -8.69
C LEU A 52 16.48 2.62 -8.03
N ILE A 53 15.43 1.81 -7.94
CA ILE A 53 15.43 0.52 -7.23
C ILE A 53 15.01 -0.60 -8.18
N SER A 54 15.46 -1.82 -7.89
CA SER A 54 15.07 -3.03 -8.63
C SER A 54 14.37 -4.02 -7.69
N PRO A 55 13.08 -3.80 -7.32
CA PRO A 55 12.43 -4.59 -6.29
C PRO A 55 11.98 -5.98 -6.74
N ALA A 56 12.18 -6.37 -8.01
CA ALA A 56 11.81 -7.68 -8.53
C ALA A 56 12.91 -8.26 -9.46
N GLY A 57 12.65 -8.29 -10.76
CA GLY A 57 13.57 -8.84 -11.75
C GLY A 57 14.81 -7.98 -11.94
N ARG A 58 15.90 -8.61 -12.37
CA ARG A 58 17.16 -7.90 -12.71
C ARG A 58 16.97 -6.95 -13.90
N VAL A 59 17.77 -5.89 -13.91
CA VAL A 59 17.94 -4.97 -15.04
C VAL A 59 19.42 -4.85 -15.38
N ASP A 60 19.73 -4.61 -16.63
CA ASP A 60 21.11 -4.40 -17.06
C ASP A 60 21.55 -2.94 -16.87
N ARG A 61 22.86 -2.74 -16.90
CA ARG A 61 23.46 -1.41 -16.74
C ARG A 61 23.01 -0.44 -17.83
N GLU A 62 22.80 -0.93 -19.04
CA GLU A 62 22.34 -0.12 -20.16
C GLU A 62 20.95 0.48 -19.88
N THR A 63 20.01 -0.31 -19.36
CA THR A 63 18.68 0.16 -18.96
C THR A 63 18.79 1.26 -17.89
N ILE A 64 19.66 1.11 -16.90
CA ILE A 64 19.91 2.13 -15.87
C ILE A 64 20.43 3.43 -16.49
N ASP A 65 21.40 3.33 -17.39
CA ASP A 65 22.02 4.49 -18.01
C ASP A 65 21.01 5.22 -18.94
N GLN A 66 20.24 4.49 -19.73
CA GLN A 66 19.16 5.04 -20.56
C GLN A 66 18.10 5.74 -19.71
N PHE A 67 17.66 5.11 -18.62
CA PHE A 67 16.71 5.71 -17.69
C PHE A 67 17.27 7.00 -17.07
N THR A 68 18.54 6.97 -16.66
CA THR A 68 19.23 8.13 -16.08
C THR A 68 19.27 9.30 -17.05
N GLN A 69 19.53 9.05 -18.34
CA GLN A 69 19.48 10.10 -19.37
C GLN A 69 18.07 10.68 -19.55
N VAL A 70 17.03 9.85 -19.51
CA VAL A 70 15.63 10.31 -19.61
C VAL A 70 15.26 11.20 -18.42
N ILE A 71 15.59 10.76 -17.20
CA ILE A 71 15.33 11.52 -15.98
C ILE A 71 16.10 12.85 -15.97
N ALA A 72 17.35 12.86 -16.42
CA ALA A 72 18.13 14.08 -16.55
C ALA A 72 17.49 15.10 -17.51
N LYS A 73 16.90 14.64 -18.62
CA LYS A 73 16.14 15.50 -19.56
C LYS A 73 14.87 16.10 -18.94
N LEU A 74 14.31 15.47 -17.90
CA LEU A 74 13.21 16.01 -17.10
C LEU A 74 13.69 17.00 -16.02
N GLY A 75 14.99 17.29 -15.97
CA GLY A 75 15.60 18.18 -14.98
C GLY A 75 15.76 17.54 -13.60
N LEU A 76 15.68 16.21 -13.50
CA LEU A 76 15.78 15.46 -12.25
C LEU A 76 17.14 14.76 -12.12
N LYS A 77 17.52 14.39 -10.90
CA LYS A 77 18.75 13.65 -10.59
C LYS A 77 18.41 12.20 -10.25
N VAL A 78 19.32 11.28 -10.53
CA VAL A 78 19.15 9.86 -10.19
C VAL A 78 20.10 9.48 -9.04
N LYS A 79 19.57 8.77 -8.05
CA LYS A 79 20.35 8.03 -7.05
C LYS A 79 20.07 6.53 -7.23
N LEU A 80 21.10 5.74 -7.56
CA LEU A 80 20.95 4.29 -7.71
C LEU A 80 20.96 3.60 -6.34
N GLY A 81 20.07 2.62 -6.16
CA GLY A 81 20.12 1.68 -5.03
C GLY A 81 21.41 0.86 -5.04
N THR A 82 21.88 0.45 -3.87
CA THR A 82 23.15 -0.27 -3.73
C THR A 82 23.09 -1.61 -4.45
N HIS A 83 21.92 -2.25 -4.43
CA HIS A 83 21.67 -3.61 -4.94
C HIS A 83 20.89 -3.62 -6.25
N SER A 84 20.63 -2.46 -6.87
CA SER A 84 19.81 -2.35 -8.09
C SER A 84 20.36 -3.11 -9.31
N LEU A 85 21.65 -3.46 -9.31
CA LEU A 85 22.32 -4.25 -10.35
C LEU A 85 22.74 -5.65 -9.88
N ASP A 86 22.39 -6.03 -8.65
CA ASP A 86 22.70 -7.36 -8.13
C ASP A 86 21.95 -8.45 -8.89
N GLN A 87 22.43 -9.69 -8.78
CA GLN A 87 21.84 -10.83 -9.46
C GLN A 87 21.66 -12.01 -8.52
N TYR A 88 20.42 -12.50 -8.43
CA TYR A 88 20.07 -13.73 -7.74
C TYR A 88 19.06 -14.52 -8.58
N GLY A 89 19.56 -15.41 -9.44
CA GLY A 89 18.74 -16.05 -10.47
C GLY A 89 18.16 -15.00 -11.43
N TYR A 90 16.83 -14.94 -11.51
CA TYR A 90 16.13 -13.91 -12.31
C TYR A 90 15.85 -12.61 -11.53
N LEU A 91 16.11 -12.57 -10.22
CA LEU A 91 15.87 -11.43 -9.34
C LEU A 91 17.07 -10.50 -9.28
N ALA A 92 16.80 -9.22 -8.98
CA ALA A 92 17.79 -8.19 -8.73
C ALA A 92 18.39 -8.27 -7.31
N GLY A 93 18.98 -9.41 -6.95
CA GLY A 93 19.52 -9.67 -5.61
C GLY A 93 18.57 -10.40 -4.66
N GLN A 94 19.03 -10.65 -3.43
CA GLN A 94 18.24 -11.36 -2.43
C GLN A 94 17.10 -10.49 -1.91
N ASP A 95 16.14 -11.10 -1.20
CA ASP A 95 14.97 -10.39 -0.68
C ASP A 95 15.36 -9.28 0.30
N ALA A 96 16.37 -9.54 1.15
CA ALA A 96 16.91 -8.57 2.09
C ALA A 96 17.58 -7.38 1.38
N ASP A 97 18.37 -7.65 0.34
CA ASP A 97 19.09 -6.63 -0.44
C ASP A 97 18.11 -5.68 -1.14
N ARG A 98 17.10 -6.25 -1.82
CA ARG A 98 16.04 -5.49 -2.51
C ARG A 98 15.20 -4.66 -1.53
N ALA A 99 14.88 -5.21 -0.36
CA ALA A 99 14.17 -4.49 0.69
C ALA A 99 15.03 -3.36 1.30
N ALA A 100 16.33 -3.60 1.48
CA ALA A 100 17.26 -2.61 2.01
C ALA A 100 17.34 -1.37 1.10
N ASP A 101 17.37 -1.55 -0.22
CA ASP A 101 17.33 -0.44 -1.17
C ASP A 101 16.05 0.38 -1.07
N VAL A 102 14.88 -0.26 -0.95
CA VAL A 102 13.61 0.45 -0.74
C VAL A 102 13.65 1.27 0.56
N ASN A 103 14.01 0.64 1.68
CA ASN A 103 14.05 1.28 2.98
C ASN A 103 15.07 2.44 3.01
N ALA A 104 16.25 2.26 2.38
CA ALA A 104 17.28 3.30 2.28
C ALA A 104 16.79 4.51 1.49
N MET A 105 16.08 4.31 0.38
CA MET A 105 15.51 5.40 -0.41
C MET A 105 14.39 6.14 0.33
N PHE A 106 13.64 5.46 1.20
CA PHE A 106 12.67 6.10 2.08
C PHE A 106 13.34 6.89 3.21
N ALA A 107 14.43 6.38 3.80
CA ALA A 107 15.19 7.06 4.85
C ALA A 107 15.92 8.32 4.36
N ASP A 108 16.38 8.34 3.10
CA ASP A 108 17.15 9.45 2.57
C ASP A 108 16.27 10.66 2.22
N THR A 109 16.29 11.71 3.04
CA THR A 109 15.50 12.93 2.82
C THR A 109 15.85 13.69 1.54
N SER A 110 17.00 13.41 0.92
CA SER A 110 17.37 14.00 -0.38
C SER A 110 16.62 13.39 -1.57
N VAL A 111 15.98 12.22 -1.39
CA VAL A 111 15.20 11.51 -2.42
C VAL A 111 13.72 11.84 -2.30
N GLN A 112 13.09 12.29 -3.38
CA GLN A 112 11.67 12.69 -3.41
C GLN A 112 10.75 11.62 -4.02
N ALA A 113 11.30 10.71 -4.82
CA ALA A 113 10.54 9.64 -5.47
C ALA A 113 11.38 8.38 -5.64
N LEU A 114 10.75 7.22 -5.67
CA LEU A 114 11.34 5.94 -6.02
C LEU A 114 10.77 5.49 -7.37
N PHE A 115 11.65 5.14 -8.29
CA PHE A 115 11.29 4.50 -9.55
C PHE A 115 11.74 3.05 -9.49
N ALA A 116 10.76 2.15 -9.59
CA ALA A 116 10.98 0.73 -9.63
C ALA A 116 11.23 0.28 -11.07
N LEU A 117 12.43 -0.23 -11.30
CA LEU A 117 12.80 -0.91 -12.53
C LEU A 117 12.77 -2.42 -12.32
N GLY A 118 12.72 -3.15 -13.44
CA GLY A 118 12.68 -4.61 -13.39
C GLY A 118 11.32 -5.11 -12.93
N GLY A 119 10.51 -5.58 -13.87
CA GLY A 119 9.24 -6.24 -13.58
C GLY A 119 9.41 -7.72 -13.26
N GLY A 120 8.42 -8.53 -13.62
CA GLY A 120 8.45 -9.98 -13.46
C GLY A 120 7.68 -10.43 -12.22
N TRP A 121 8.38 -11.02 -11.26
CA TRP A 121 7.81 -11.47 -9.99
C TRP A 121 8.86 -11.32 -8.90
N GLY A 122 8.49 -10.81 -7.73
CA GLY A 122 9.40 -10.71 -6.59
C GLY A 122 9.12 -9.55 -5.64
N CYS A 123 8.32 -8.56 -6.05
CA CYS A 123 7.91 -7.44 -5.20
C CYS A 123 7.15 -7.93 -3.96
N ASN A 124 6.29 -8.93 -4.12
CA ASN A 124 5.51 -9.52 -3.02
C ASN A 124 6.40 -10.15 -1.91
N ARG A 125 7.58 -10.65 -2.27
CA ARG A 125 8.51 -11.30 -1.33
C ARG A 125 9.14 -10.32 -0.35
N ILE A 126 9.34 -9.07 -0.78
CA ILE A 126 10.02 -8.06 0.04
C ILE A 126 9.06 -7.28 0.94
N LEU A 127 7.74 -7.41 0.72
CA LEU A 127 6.74 -6.67 1.50
C LEU A 127 6.88 -6.89 3.02
N PRO A 128 7.11 -8.10 3.55
CA PRO A 128 7.30 -8.30 4.99
C PRO A 128 8.58 -7.65 5.55
N LEU A 129 9.51 -7.24 4.69
CA LEU A 129 10.82 -6.69 5.04
C LEU A 129 10.88 -5.15 4.96
N LEU A 130 9.79 -4.51 4.51
CA LEU A 130 9.72 -3.06 4.42
C LEU A 130 9.43 -2.42 5.79
N ASP A 131 10.12 -1.34 6.10
CA ASP A 131 9.88 -0.53 7.31
C ASP A 131 8.71 0.42 7.06
N TYR A 132 7.50 -0.04 7.36
CA TYR A 132 6.28 0.73 7.13
C TYR A 132 6.16 1.99 7.99
N ASP A 133 6.80 2.02 9.16
CA ASP A 133 6.77 3.20 10.02
C ASP A 133 7.69 4.29 9.46
N LEU A 134 8.87 3.91 8.97
CA LEU A 134 9.75 4.80 8.22
C LEU A 134 9.07 5.33 6.95
N ILE A 135 8.43 4.45 6.18
CA ILE A 135 7.71 4.80 4.94
C ILE A 135 6.59 5.79 5.24
N ARG A 136 5.82 5.57 6.31
CA ARG A 136 4.72 6.47 6.70
C ARG A 136 5.23 7.84 7.15
N ARG A 137 6.37 7.90 7.85
CA ARG A 137 7.01 9.15 8.26
C ARG A 137 7.62 9.94 7.09
N ASN A 138 7.95 9.25 6.00
CA ASN A 138 8.61 9.84 4.82
C ASN A 138 7.83 9.52 3.54
N PRO A 139 6.58 10.00 3.37
CA PRO A 139 5.79 9.66 2.19
C PRO A 139 6.44 10.22 0.92
N LYS A 140 6.72 9.33 -0.04
CA LYS A 140 7.37 9.62 -1.32
C LYS A 140 6.55 9.08 -2.48
N ILE A 141 6.79 9.59 -3.68
CA ILE A 141 6.21 9.00 -4.88
C ILE A 141 6.86 7.62 -5.09
N ILE A 142 6.06 6.59 -5.34
CA ILE A 142 6.54 5.32 -5.90
C ILE A 142 6.00 5.23 -7.32
N MET A 143 6.87 5.02 -8.30
CA MET A 143 6.51 4.85 -9.69
C MET A 143 6.96 3.49 -10.21
N GLY A 144 6.05 2.79 -10.88
CA GLY A 144 6.27 1.49 -11.51
C GLY A 144 4.94 0.89 -11.98
N PHE A 145 5.00 -0.29 -12.59
CA PHE A 145 3.84 -1.01 -13.08
C PHE A 145 4.10 -2.53 -13.03
N SER A 146 3.11 -3.34 -13.43
CA SER A 146 3.19 -4.82 -13.41
C SER A 146 3.39 -5.37 -11.99
N ASP A 147 4.43 -6.16 -11.70
CA ASP A 147 4.70 -6.75 -10.38
C ASP A 147 4.76 -5.72 -9.23
N VAL A 148 5.23 -4.50 -9.55
CA VAL A 148 5.30 -3.36 -8.63
C VAL A 148 3.92 -2.96 -8.09
N THR A 149 2.83 -3.39 -8.75
CA THR A 149 1.45 -3.19 -8.28
C THR A 149 1.24 -3.68 -6.85
N SER A 150 1.89 -4.78 -6.46
CA SER A 150 1.80 -5.29 -5.08
C SER A 150 2.35 -4.30 -4.05
N MET A 151 3.48 -3.65 -4.36
CA MET A 151 4.05 -2.57 -3.56
C MET A 151 3.18 -1.32 -3.60
N LEU A 152 2.71 -0.89 -4.77
CA LEU A 152 1.84 0.30 -4.91
C LEU A 152 0.56 0.15 -4.09
N TYR A 153 -0.06 -1.02 -4.18
CA TYR A 153 -1.24 -1.35 -3.39
C TYR A 153 -0.93 -1.28 -1.90
N LEU A 154 0.09 -2.00 -1.42
CA LEU A 154 0.38 -2.02 0.00
C LEU A 154 0.84 -0.66 0.54
N TYR A 155 1.62 0.08 -0.23
CA TYR A 155 2.00 1.45 0.09
C TYR A 155 0.74 2.31 0.28
N SER A 156 -0.21 2.26 -0.66
CA SER A 156 -1.47 3.00 -0.54
C SER A 156 -2.26 2.61 0.70
N PHE A 157 -2.31 1.33 1.07
CA PHE A 157 -3.05 0.88 2.26
C PHE A 157 -2.35 1.24 3.57
N LYS A 158 -1.02 1.13 3.63
CA LYS A 158 -0.22 1.35 4.84
C LYS A 158 0.06 2.83 5.09
N THR A 159 -0.03 3.70 4.09
CA THR A 159 0.15 5.15 4.27
C THR A 159 -1.17 5.92 4.43
N LEU A 160 -2.31 5.23 4.54
CA LEU A 160 -3.54 5.88 4.97
C LEU A 160 -3.47 6.16 6.47
N GLU A 161 -3.64 7.42 6.85
CA GLU A 161 -3.95 7.78 8.23
C GLU A 161 -5.43 7.52 8.48
N LEU A 162 -5.73 6.76 9.53
CA LEU A 162 -7.08 6.70 10.07
C LEU A 162 -7.29 7.95 10.90
N SER A 163 -7.93 8.99 10.34
CA SER A 163 -8.38 10.09 11.18
C SER A 163 -9.39 9.54 12.20
N GLY A 164 -9.07 9.66 13.49
CA GLY A 164 -9.93 9.23 14.59
C GLY A 164 -9.50 8.01 15.40
N SER A 165 -8.39 7.33 15.09
CA SER A 165 -7.83 6.34 16.02
C SER A 165 -6.68 6.96 16.82
N SER A 166 -7.03 7.62 17.92
CA SER A 166 -6.12 7.73 19.06
C SER A 166 -5.80 6.31 19.50
N TYR A 167 -4.65 5.78 19.11
CA TYR A 167 -4.10 4.59 19.74
C TYR A 167 -3.47 5.05 21.06
N SER A 168 -4.27 4.97 22.12
CA SER A 168 -3.86 5.01 23.53
C SER A 168 -4.25 3.67 24.15
#